data_AF-A0A258VUC4-F1
#
_entry.id   AF-A0A258VUC4-F1
#
_cell.length_a   1.000
_cell.length_b   1.000
_cell.length_c   1.000
_cell.angle_alpha   90.00
_cell.angle_beta   90.00
_cell.angle_gamma   90.00
#
_symmetry.space_group_name_H-M   'P 1'
#
loop_
_entity.id
_entity.type
_entity.pdbx_description
1 polymer ?
#
loop_
_entity_poly.entity_id
_entity_poly.type
_entity_poly.pdbx_seq_one_letter_code
_entity_poly.pdbx_strand_id
1 'polypeptide(L)'
;MKLLNNRGISAVEMLVSTVMLAALGTLTAVIVTNVQTMVGSTERVLKIEEMHSEIMLILSDPQQCTNTFAPHSIPAVGGSVTIPNGDGIRIRDNSVKYSTNSAIGSRNMRIESMTARNFNTGSNVGARAPYTGVFTFEIVYSYEVVPGGAVRTQTRQIRLNTLPANWNPGTRIVDNTNPAGCTAGLGAGLGLDLGPFITRDNTSNVKFNDLRVNGKVEVNGNIVIQDAGSMRYPSDERLKTDFTKLNFTYDQIKQVSGYSFKWKDNGNSDYGFMADEIRSLDSSLVSHEDGKSDLVKYQELVPILHGSIVSLGNEAKDIKKRINKLNQKIK
;
A
#
# COMPACT_ATOMS: atom_id res chain seq x y z
N MET A 1 13.03 70.24 40.18
CA MET A 1 14.18 70.49 39.31
C MET A 1 14.30 69.32 38.34
N LYS A 2 13.86 69.48 37.08
CA LYS A 2 13.93 68.42 36.07
C LYS A 2 15.33 68.41 35.47
N LEU A 3 16.15 67.43 35.82
CA LEU A 3 17.47 67.21 35.19
C LEU A 3 17.23 66.51 33.84
N LEU A 4 17.12 67.32 32.79
CA LEU A 4 17.01 66.86 31.40
C LEU A 4 18.41 66.85 30.77
N ASN A 5 18.74 65.77 30.07
CA ASN A 5 19.95 65.70 29.24
C ASN A 5 19.76 66.58 27.96
N ASN A 6 20.84 66.96 27.28
CA ASN A 6 20.91 67.81 26.06
C ASN A 6 20.10 67.32 24.84
N ARG A 7 19.32 66.24 25.00
CA ARG A 7 18.39 65.69 24.02
C ARG A 7 16.92 65.67 24.50
N GLY A 8 16.61 66.31 25.63
CA GLY A 8 15.23 66.49 26.11
C GLY A 8 14.61 65.31 26.87
N ILE A 9 15.40 64.29 27.24
CA ILE A 9 14.93 63.10 27.96
C ILE A 9 15.26 63.22 29.44
N SER A 10 14.29 62.93 30.32
CA SER A 10 14.46 62.99 31.77
C SER A 10 15.29 61.81 32.27
N ALA A 11 16.17 62.03 33.26
CA ALA A 11 16.96 60.95 33.87
C ALA A 11 16.10 59.76 34.34
N VAL A 12 14.85 60.03 34.75
CA VAL A 12 13.87 59.00 35.14
C VAL A 12 13.42 58.15 33.95
N GLU A 13 13.20 58.75 32.78
CA GLU A 13 12.79 58.01 31.57
C GLU A 13 13.90 57.11 31.04
N MET A 14 15.16 57.57 31.15
CA MET A 14 16.32 56.77 30.78
C MET A 14 16.46 55.54 31.69
N LEU A 15 16.28 55.72 33.00
CA LEU A 15 16.26 54.62 33.99
C LEU A 15 15.14 53.62 33.70
N VAL A 16 13.90 54.09 33.52
CA VAL A 16 12.75 53.22 33.20
C VAL A 16 12.98 52.42 31.93
N SER A 17 13.54 53.05 30.89
CA SER A 17 13.86 52.39 29.62
C SER A 17 14.91 51.31 29.81
N THR A 18 16.00 51.58 30.54
CA THR A 18 17.05 50.59 30.79
C THR A 18 16.55 49.37 31.59
N VAL A 19 15.66 49.59 32.57
CA VAL A 19 15.06 48.50 33.35
C VAL A 19 14.13 47.65 32.48
N MET A 20 13.33 48.27 31.60
CA MET A 20 12.48 47.53 30.66
C MET A 20 13.29 46.72 29.65
N LEU A 21 14.39 47.27 29.11
CA LEU A 21 15.29 46.56 28.21
C LEU A 21 15.98 45.37 28.89
N ALA A 22 16.42 45.53 30.14
CA ALA A 22 16.99 44.44 30.93
C ALA A 22 15.94 43.34 31.19
N ALA A 23 14.71 43.71 31.56
CA ALA A 23 13.61 42.77 31.76
C ALA A 23 13.19 42.03 30.48
N LEU A 24 13.21 42.72 29.32
CA LEU A 24 12.93 42.11 28.03
C LEU A 24 14.06 41.15 27.61
N GLY A 25 15.31 41.51 27.88
CA GLY A 25 16.48 40.66 27.63
C GLY A 25 16.45 39.36 28.45
N THR A 26 16.09 39.43 29.73
CA THR A 26 15.96 38.22 30.56
C THR A 26 14.77 37.36 30.14
N LEU A 27 13.63 37.97 29.82
CA LEU A 27 12.44 37.25 29.34
C LEU A 27 12.71 36.52 28.02
N THR A 28 13.36 37.18 27.06
CA THR A 28 13.72 36.55 25.78
C THR A 28 14.73 35.42 25.95
N ALA A 29 15.73 35.56 26.83
CA ALA A 29 16.67 34.48 27.13
C ALA A 29 15.98 33.25 27.75
N VAL A 30 15.02 33.45 28.65
CA VAL A 30 14.21 32.38 29.24
C VAL A 30 13.38 31.67 28.17
N ILE A 31 12.71 32.42 27.28
CA ILE A 31 11.94 31.85 26.18
C ILE A 31 12.84 31.05 25.24
N VAL A 32 14.00 31.58 24.83
CA VAL A 32 14.94 30.88 23.96
C VAL A 32 15.43 29.58 24.60
N THR A 33 15.76 29.62 25.90
CA THR A 33 16.21 28.42 26.63
C THR A 33 15.09 27.36 26.71
N ASN A 34 13.86 27.78 26.98
CA ASN A 34 12.69 26.88 27.01
C ASN A 34 12.37 26.30 25.63
N VAL A 35 12.49 27.09 24.56
CA VAL A 35 12.30 26.62 23.18
C VAL A 35 13.42 25.64 22.78
N GLN A 36 14.68 25.95 23.09
CA GLN A 36 15.81 25.06 22.78
C GLN A 36 15.71 23.72 23.51
N THR A 37 15.31 23.74 24.78
CA THR A 37 15.07 22.51 25.56
C THR A 37 13.87 21.72 25.01
N MET A 38 12.80 22.40 24.60
CA MET A 38 11.65 21.77 23.95
C MET A 38 12.04 21.12 22.61
N VAL A 39 12.69 21.85 21.71
CA VAL A 39 13.15 21.33 20.41
C VAL A 39 14.07 20.13 20.60
N GLY A 40 15.03 20.22 21.52
CA GLY A 40 15.92 19.11 21.84
C GLY A 40 15.20 17.90 22.45
N SER A 41 14.08 18.10 23.15
CA SER A 41 13.25 16.97 23.63
C SER A 41 12.46 16.31 22.49
N THR A 42 11.90 17.10 21.57
CA THR A 42 11.12 16.61 20.43
C THR A 42 11.99 15.80 19.45
N GLU A 43 13.20 16.29 19.15
CA GLU A 43 14.15 15.58 18.28
C GLU A 43 14.46 14.16 18.78
N ARG A 44 14.64 14.01 20.11
CA ARG A 44 14.92 12.71 20.74
C ARG A 44 13.72 11.77 20.65
N VAL A 45 12.50 12.28 20.86
CA VAL A 45 11.28 11.48 20.72
C VAL A 45 11.11 11.02 19.27
N LEU A 46 11.33 11.90 18.29
CA LEU A 46 11.28 11.53 16.88
C LEU A 46 12.31 10.46 16.53
N LYS A 47 13.52 10.54 17.08
CA LYS A 47 14.53 9.51 16.85
C LYS A 47 14.15 8.15 17.44
N ILE A 48 13.49 8.15 18.60
CA ILE A 48 12.91 6.93 19.19
C ILE A 48 11.83 6.34 18.28
N GLU A 49 10.94 7.17 17.70
CA GLU A 49 9.90 6.70 16.77
C GLU A 49 10.49 6.13 15.47
N GLU A 50 11.52 6.78 14.92
CA GLU A 50 12.26 6.30 13.75
C GLU A 50 12.87 4.91 14.03
N MET A 51 13.59 4.79 15.14
CA MET A 51 14.17 3.51 15.57
C MET A 51 13.10 2.45 15.81
N HIS A 52 12.02 2.80 16.50
CA HIS A 52 10.94 1.85 16.78
C HIS A 52 10.29 1.35 15.48
N SER A 53 10.11 2.23 14.50
CA SER A 53 9.59 1.88 13.18
C SER A 53 10.55 0.98 12.40
N GLU A 54 11.86 1.22 12.50
CA GLU A 54 12.88 0.37 11.89
C GLU A 54 12.90 -1.03 12.53
N ILE A 55 12.76 -1.11 13.86
CA ILE A 55 12.65 -2.37 14.59
C ILE A 55 11.37 -3.12 14.18
N MET A 56 10.24 -2.44 14.08
CA MET A 56 8.99 -3.01 13.56
C MET A 56 9.21 -3.62 12.17
N LEU A 57 9.89 -2.90 11.28
CA LEU A 57 10.18 -3.37 9.93
C LEU A 57 11.08 -4.62 9.93
N ILE A 58 12.13 -4.64 10.76
CA ILE A 58 12.99 -5.82 10.92
C ILE A 58 12.17 -7.02 11.38
N LEU A 59 11.37 -6.85 12.42
CA LEU A 59 10.59 -7.93 13.01
C LEU A 59 9.40 -8.37 12.13
N SER A 60 8.99 -7.56 11.14
CA SER A 60 7.96 -7.96 10.16
C SER A 60 8.43 -9.10 9.24
N ASP A 61 9.75 -9.19 9.00
CA ASP A 61 10.35 -10.28 8.24
C ASP A 61 10.39 -11.56 9.10
N PRO A 62 9.77 -12.67 8.66
CA PRO A 62 9.67 -13.88 9.47
C PRO A 62 11.03 -14.49 9.88
N GLN A 63 12.05 -14.37 9.03
CA GLN A 63 13.40 -14.88 9.33
C GLN A 63 14.06 -14.04 10.41
N GLN A 64 14.00 -12.71 10.27
CA GLN A 64 14.65 -11.79 11.22
C GLN A 64 13.95 -11.80 12.59
N CYS A 65 12.62 -11.94 12.59
CA CYS A 65 11.87 -12.18 13.81
C CYS A 65 12.32 -13.49 14.49
N THR A 66 12.40 -14.58 13.72
CA THR A 66 12.88 -15.87 14.23
C THR A 66 14.30 -15.75 14.77
N ASN A 67 15.23 -15.13 14.04
CA ASN A 67 16.60 -14.89 14.52
C ASN A 67 16.61 -14.15 15.86
N THR A 68 15.74 -13.15 16.01
CA THR A 68 15.65 -12.33 17.24
C THR A 68 15.15 -13.11 18.44
N PHE A 69 14.13 -13.97 18.28
CA PHE A 69 13.45 -14.60 19.42
C PHE A 69 13.74 -16.10 19.59
N ALA A 70 14.27 -16.80 18.59
CA ALA A 70 14.68 -18.21 18.68
C ALA A 70 15.67 -18.52 19.81
N PRO A 71 16.65 -17.64 20.13
CA PRO A 71 17.57 -17.86 21.24
C PRO A 71 16.88 -17.78 22.61
N HIS A 72 15.70 -17.18 22.70
CA HIS A 72 15.02 -16.84 23.94
C HIS A 72 13.79 -17.71 24.17
N SER A 73 13.75 -18.39 25.31
CA SER A 73 12.56 -19.12 25.74
C SER A 73 11.52 -18.13 26.26
N ILE A 74 10.58 -17.74 25.41
CA ILE A 74 9.43 -16.93 25.83
C ILE A 74 8.61 -17.74 26.86
N PRO A 75 8.23 -17.18 28.02
CA PRO A 75 7.50 -17.95 29.02
C PRO A 75 6.02 -18.11 28.64
N ALA A 76 5.37 -19.05 29.33
CA ALA A 76 3.92 -19.21 29.27
C ALA A 76 3.17 -17.94 29.73
N VAL A 77 1.86 -17.92 29.49
CA VAL A 77 0.93 -16.84 29.86
C VAL A 77 1.24 -16.20 31.23
N GLY A 78 1.36 -14.87 31.26
CA GLY A 78 1.63 -14.10 32.48
C GLY A 78 3.11 -13.98 32.85
N GLY A 79 4.00 -14.69 32.15
CA GLY A 79 5.45 -14.52 32.27
C GLY A 79 6.02 -13.46 31.32
N SER A 80 7.26 -13.07 31.58
CA SER A 80 8.07 -12.24 30.69
C SER A 80 9.50 -12.76 30.57
N VAL A 81 10.09 -12.67 29.39
CA VAL A 81 11.54 -12.86 29.20
C VAL A 81 12.17 -11.54 28.81
N THR A 82 13.23 -11.18 29.52
CA THR A 82 14.07 -10.03 29.17
C THR A 82 15.23 -10.54 28.33
N ILE A 83 15.45 -9.89 27.18
CA ILE A 83 16.59 -10.17 26.32
C ILE A 83 17.87 -9.70 27.04
N PRO A 84 18.87 -10.59 27.23
CA PRO A 84 20.07 -10.25 28.00
C PRO A 84 20.96 -9.23 27.31
N ASN A 85 21.77 -8.53 28.10
CA ASN A 85 22.77 -7.57 27.62
C ASN A 85 23.77 -8.24 26.66
N GLY A 86 24.02 -7.60 25.51
CA GLY A 86 24.88 -8.14 24.45
C GLY A 86 24.13 -8.95 23.39
N ASP A 87 22.85 -9.26 23.60
CA ASP A 87 21.93 -9.79 22.60
C ASP A 87 20.88 -8.73 22.21
N GLY A 88 20.00 -9.05 21.27
CA GLY A 88 18.96 -8.13 20.85
C GLY A 88 18.28 -8.46 19.52
N ILE A 89 17.86 -7.41 18.83
CA ILE A 89 17.14 -7.49 17.57
C ILE A 89 18.13 -7.83 16.46
N ARG A 90 17.91 -8.96 15.82
CA ARG A 90 18.80 -9.57 14.82
C ARG A 90 18.27 -9.38 13.42
N ILE A 91 19.19 -9.19 12.48
CA ILE A 91 18.89 -9.07 11.05
C ILE A 91 19.13 -10.40 10.31
N ARG A 92 18.99 -10.41 8.98
CA ARG A 92 18.96 -11.66 8.19
C ARG A 92 20.22 -12.52 8.31
N ASP A 93 21.39 -11.90 8.43
CA ASP A 93 22.67 -12.59 8.63
C ASP A 93 22.89 -13.08 10.08
N ASN A 94 21.86 -12.94 10.92
CA ASN A 94 21.84 -13.28 12.34
C ASN A 94 22.76 -12.41 13.22
N SER A 95 23.30 -11.30 12.70
CA SER A 95 24.00 -10.29 13.50
C SER A 95 23.02 -9.44 14.32
N VAL A 96 23.46 -8.97 15.49
CA VAL A 96 22.66 -8.11 16.37
C VAL A 96 22.76 -6.67 15.89
N LYS A 97 21.63 -6.08 15.46
CA LYS A 97 21.57 -4.70 14.99
C LYS A 97 21.23 -3.72 16.11
N TYR A 98 20.34 -4.10 17.02
CA TYR A 98 20.05 -3.32 18.23
C TYR A 98 20.19 -4.22 19.45
N SER A 99 20.94 -3.77 20.44
CA SER A 99 21.09 -4.46 21.72
C SER A 99 20.76 -3.55 22.89
N THR A 100 20.41 -4.15 24.02
CA THR A 100 20.27 -3.42 25.28
C THR A 100 21.60 -2.83 25.70
N ASN A 101 21.55 -1.64 26.30
CA ASN A 101 22.71 -0.90 26.78
C ASN A 101 23.75 -0.51 25.70
N SER A 102 23.38 -0.52 24.43
CA SER A 102 24.17 0.14 23.39
C SER A 102 23.76 1.61 23.30
N ALA A 103 24.76 2.51 23.30
CA ALA A 103 24.54 3.91 22.99
C ALA A 103 24.24 4.05 21.50
N ILE A 104 23.17 4.77 21.16
CA ILE A 104 22.73 4.96 19.79
C ILE A 104 22.75 6.46 19.48
N GLY A 105 23.63 6.85 18.56
CA GLY A 105 23.80 8.24 18.16
C GLY A 105 24.48 9.14 19.21
N SER A 106 24.34 10.45 19.04
CA SER A 106 25.27 11.45 19.60
C SER A 106 24.92 11.99 20.99
N ARG A 107 23.89 11.46 21.68
CA ARG A 107 23.36 12.05 22.93
C ARG A 107 22.87 11.05 23.99
N ASN A 108 23.60 9.94 24.15
CA ASN A 108 23.32 8.92 25.17
C ASN A 108 21.89 8.35 25.11
N MET A 109 21.31 8.23 23.91
CA MET A 109 20.07 7.45 23.74
C MET A 109 20.42 5.97 23.81
N ARG A 110 19.61 5.20 24.55
CA ARG A 110 19.88 3.77 24.78
C ARG A 110 18.59 3.00 24.76
N ILE A 111 18.69 1.72 24.41
CA ILE A 111 17.65 0.75 24.72
C ILE A 111 17.99 0.17 26.08
N GLU A 112 17.21 0.52 27.11
CA GLU A 112 17.42 0.06 28.48
C GLU A 112 17.04 -1.40 28.64
N SER A 113 15.88 -1.77 28.10
CA SER A 113 15.39 -3.14 28.18
C SER A 113 14.56 -3.51 26.96
N MET A 114 14.57 -4.81 26.69
CA MET A 114 13.77 -5.46 25.67
C MET A 114 13.12 -6.67 26.35
N THR A 115 11.80 -6.70 26.43
CA THR A 115 11.06 -7.71 27.20
C THR A 115 9.91 -8.25 26.37
N ALA A 116 9.94 -9.55 26.10
CA ALA A 116 8.81 -10.24 25.48
C ALA A 116 7.87 -10.78 26.57
N ARG A 117 6.58 -10.44 26.46
CA ARG A 117 5.50 -10.78 27.38
C ARG A 117 4.40 -11.51 26.64
N ASN A 118 3.95 -12.64 27.19
CA ASN A 118 2.83 -13.39 26.64
C ASN A 118 1.54 -13.04 27.43
N PHE A 119 0.53 -12.47 26.77
CA PHE A 119 -0.70 -12.01 27.40
C PHE A 119 -1.80 -13.09 27.39
N ASN A 120 -2.51 -13.23 28.51
CA ASN A 120 -3.90 -13.67 28.56
C ASN A 120 -4.67 -12.70 29.48
N THR A 121 -5.58 -11.92 28.93
CA THR A 121 -6.60 -11.21 29.71
C THR A 121 -7.87 -12.06 29.68
N GLY A 122 -7.82 -13.18 30.40
CA GLY A 122 -8.90 -14.16 30.49
C GLY A 122 -8.71 -14.93 31.78
N SER A 123 -9.45 -14.52 32.80
CA SER A 123 -9.43 -15.06 34.15
C SER A 123 -9.63 -16.58 34.17
N ASN A 124 -8.55 -17.32 34.39
CA ASN A 124 -8.53 -18.63 35.03
C ASN A 124 -7.17 -18.80 35.71
N VAL A 125 -7.08 -18.35 36.96
CA VAL A 125 -5.92 -18.58 37.81
C VAL A 125 -5.85 -20.09 38.06
N GLY A 126 -4.82 -20.76 37.51
CA GLY A 126 -4.55 -22.19 37.78
C GLY A 126 -4.60 -23.14 36.58
N ALA A 127 -4.84 -22.68 35.34
CA ALA A 127 -4.79 -23.55 34.17
C ALA A 127 -3.35 -23.72 33.63
N ARG A 128 -2.87 -24.97 33.49
CA ARG A 128 -1.65 -25.31 32.72
C ARG A 128 -2.00 -25.43 31.23
N ALA A 129 -1.73 -24.40 30.42
CA ALA A 129 -1.62 -24.38 28.93
C ALA A 129 -1.86 -22.94 28.40
N PRO A 130 -1.76 -22.65 27.07
CA PRO A 130 -0.62 -22.67 26.15
C PRO A 130 -0.25 -21.24 25.67
N TYR A 131 0.74 -21.11 24.78
CA TYR A 131 1.05 -19.88 24.06
C TYR A 131 -0.10 -19.51 23.09
N THR A 132 -0.53 -18.25 23.08
CA THR A 132 -1.74 -17.75 22.40
C THR A 132 -1.55 -17.44 20.91
N GLY A 133 -0.44 -17.86 20.31
CA GLY A 133 -0.10 -17.46 18.94
C GLY A 133 0.32 -15.99 18.83
N VAL A 134 0.42 -15.26 19.96
CA VAL A 134 0.71 -13.83 20.02
C VAL A 134 1.53 -13.52 21.28
N PHE A 135 2.53 -12.64 21.17
CA PHE A 135 3.17 -12.03 22.33
C PHE A 135 3.49 -10.56 22.07
N THR A 136 3.71 -9.79 23.13
CA THR A 136 4.09 -8.38 23.04
C THR A 136 5.55 -8.22 23.38
N PHE A 137 6.27 -7.49 22.54
CA PHE A 137 7.64 -7.12 22.76
C PHE A 137 7.70 -5.65 23.18
N GLU A 138 8.05 -5.45 24.45
CA GLU A 138 8.18 -4.17 25.11
C GLU A 138 9.63 -3.70 25.01
N ILE A 139 9.84 -2.48 24.55
CA ILE A 139 11.15 -1.86 24.42
C ILE A 139 11.12 -0.56 25.22
N VAL A 140 12.04 -0.45 26.19
CA VAL A 140 12.23 0.75 26.99
C VAL A 140 13.43 1.49 26.47
N TYR A 141 13.21 2.69 25.95
CA TYR A 141 14.24 3.62 25.53
C TYR A 141 14.54 4.59 26.64
N SER A 142 15.79 5.05 26.75
CA SER A 142 16.17 6.16 27.60
C SER A 142 16.92 7.24 26.82
N TYR A 143 16.85 8.46 27.33
CA TYR A 143 17.64 9.58 26.87
C TYR A 143 17.87 10.59 27.99
N GLU A 144 19.00 11.30 27.93
CA GLU A 144 19.28 12.42 28.83
C GLU A 144 18.61 13.71 28.36
N VAL A 145 17.93 14.43 29.27
CA VAL A 145 17.28 15.71 28.96
C VAL A 145 18.30 16.79 28.58
N VAL A 146 19.46 16.76 29.23
CA VAL A 146 20.67 17.54 28.93
C VAL A 146 21.88 16.63 29.18
N PRO A 147 23.02 16.84 28.49
CA PRO A 147 24.21 16.02 28.71
C PRO A 147 24.62 15.96 30.19
N GLY A 148 24.73 14.75 30.74
CA GLY A 148 25.05 14.50 32.16
C GLY A 148 23.91 14.84 33.14
N GLY A 149 22.71 15.11 32.63
CA GLY A 149 21.54 15.49 33.42
C GLY A 149 20.57 14.33 33.70
N ALA A 150 19.33 14.69 34.02
CA ALA A 150 18.28 13.71 34.31
C ALA A 150 17.98 12.83 33.10
N VAL A 151 17.84 11.51 33.34
CA VAL A 151 17.44 10.51 32.34
C VAL A 151 15.92 10.38 32.31
N ARG A 152 15.34 10.32 31.11
CA ARG A 152 13.93 10.04 30.87
C ARG A 152 13.79 8.72 30.12
N THR A 153 12.71 7.99 30.36
CA THR A 153 12.40 6.74 29.68
C THR A 153 11.13 6.86 28.83
N GLN A 154 11.07 6.06 27.77
CA GLN A 154 9.92 5.92 26.87
C GLN A 154 9.71 4.44 26.58
N THR A 155 8.50 3.94 26.77
CA THR A 155 8.15 2.55 26.49
C THR A 155 7.39 2.48 25.17
N ARG A 156 7.75 1.53 24.30
CA ARG A 156 6.97 1.16 23.12
C ARG A 156 6.74 -0.34 23.11
N GLN A 157 5.68 -0.77 22.44
CA GLN A 157 5.27 -2.16 22.40
C GLN A 157 5.00 -2.59 20.97
N ILE A 158 5.46 -3.78 20.62
CA ILE A 158 5.27 -4.43 19.32
C ILE A 158 4.46 -5.69 19.56
N ARG A 159 3.36 -5.87 18.84
CA ARG A 159 2.60 -7.11 18.87
C ARG A 159 3.16 -8.05 17.80
N LEU A 160 3.60 -9.24 18.22
CA LEU A 160 4.09 -10.28 17.33
C LEU A 160 3.15 -11.45 17.31
N ASN A 161 2.92 -11.99 16.11
CA ASN A 161 2.19 -13.24 15.93
C ASN A 161 3.20 -14.36 15.74
N THR A 162 2.89 -15.55 16.26
CA THR A 162 3.67 -16.78 16.06
C THR A 162 2.85 -17.80 15.28
N LEU A 163 3.52 -18.53 14.40
CA LEU A 163 2.95 -19.68 13.70
C LEU A 163 3.59 -20.97 14.25
N PRO A 164 2.85 -22.09 14.30
CA PRO A 164 1.38 -22.15 14.21
C PRO A 164 0.72 -21.39 15.38
N ALA A 165 -0.58 -21.07 15.29
CA ALA A 165 -1.26 -20.28 16.34
C ALA A 165 -1.36 -21.00 17.70
N ASN A 166 -1.23 -22.33 17.72
CA ASN A 166 -1.34 -23.17 18.91
C ASN A 166 0.02 -23.77 19.26
N TRP A 167 0.63 -23.26 20.33
CA TRP A 167 1.98 -23.65 20.74
C TRP A 167 1.97 -24.43 22.05
N ASN A 168 2.66 -25.57 22.08
CA ASN A 168 2.87 -26.30 23.33
C ASN A 168 3.75 -25.48 24.29
N PRO A 169 3.47 -25.46 25.60
CA PRO A 169 4.31 -24.79 26.59
C PRO A 169 5.79 -25.21 26.48
N GLY A 170 6.72 -24.25 26.50
CA GLY A 170 8.16 -24.51 26.41
C GLY A 170 8.69 -24.76 24.99
N THR A 171 7.86 -24.69 23.96
CA THR A 171 8.31 -24.74 22.55
C THR A 171 9.21 -23.53 22.26
N ARG A 172 10.27 -23.73 21.48
CA ARG A 172 11.19 -22.68 21.01
C ARG A 172 10.75 -22.18 19.64
N ILE A 173 11.02 -20.91 19.33
CA ILE A 173 10.85 -20.39 17.96
C ILE A 173 12.00 -20.98 17.16
N VAL A 174 11.74 -22.01 16.36
CA VAL A 174 12.78 -22.72 15.60
C VAL A 174 12.56 -22.53 14.11
N ASP A 175 13.67 -22.37 13.40
CA ASP A 175 13.76 -22.00 11.98
C ASP A 175 13.38 -23.10 10.99
N ASN A 176 13.23 -24.37 11.40
CA ASN A 176 13.48 -25.45 10.44
C ASN A 176 12.33 -26.39 10.04
N THR A 177 11.07 -26.16 10.42
CA THR A 177 9.95 -26.84 9.75
C THR A 177 8.69 -25.98 9.73
N ASN A 178 8.12 -25.85 8.53
CA ASN A 178 6.81 -25.26 8.30
C ASN A 178 5.78 -25.84 9.30
N PRO A 179 5.04 -25.03 10.10
CA PRO A 179 4.94 -23.57 10.08
C PRO A 179 5.47 -22.88 11.36
N ALA A 180 6.65 -23.21 11.89
CA ALA A 180 7.18 -22.52 13.08
C ALA A 180 7.86 -21.18 12.70
N GLY A 181 7.38 -20.05 13.23
CA GLY A 181 7.99 -18.73 12.99
C GLY A 181 7.28 -17.59 13.73
N CYS A 182 7.84 -16.38 13.71
CA CYS A 182 7.16 -15.19 14.25
C CYS A 182 7.19 -14.03 13.25
N THR A 183 6.28 -13.07 13.39
CA THR A 183 6.27 -11.85 12.57
C THR A 183 5.62 -10.69 13.33
N ALA A 184 6.21 -9.51 13.25
CA ALA A 184 5.63 -8.25 13.67
C ALA A 184 4.82 -7.62 12.52
N GLY A 185 3.62 -8.14 12.29
CA GLY A 185 2.76 -7.74 11.16
C GLY A 185 3.37 -8.03 9.78
N LEU A 186 2.68 -8.01 8.65
CA LEU A 186 1.35 -7.53 8.24
C LEU A 186 0.21 -8.49 8.67
N GLY A 187 -0.86 -7.89 9.19
CA GLY A 187 -1.78 -8.46 10.20
C GLY A 187 -1.53 -7.90 11.61
N ALA A 188 -0.37 -7.27 11.85
CA ALA A 188 0.01 -6.62 13.12
C ALA A 188 0.97 -5.42 12.91
N GLY A 189 0.81 -4.65 11.82
CA GLY A 189 1.72 -3.54 11.48
C GLY A 189 1.09 -2.17 11.20
N LEU A 190 -0.23 -2.07 10.96
CA LEU A 190 -0.96 -0.80 10.78
C LEU A 190 -2.37 -0.84 11.40
N GLY A 191 -2.71 -1.89 12.16
CA GLY A 191 -4.09 -2.16 12.58
C GLY A 191 -5.03 -2.54 11.41
N LEU A 192 -4.49 -2.74 10.21
CA LEU A 192 -5.23 -3.18 9.04
C LEU A 192 -4.97 -4.68 8.83
N ASP A 193 -6.03 -5.48 8.93
CA ASP A 193 -6.03 -6.85 8.44
C ASP A 193 -6.31 -6.81 6.92
N LEU A 194 -5.24 -6.96 6.14
CA LEU A 194 -5.33 -6.98 4.67
C LEU A 194 -5.56 -8.40 4.13
N GLY A 195 -5.42 -9.44 4.97
CA GLY A 195 -5.60 -10.84 4.57
C GLY A 195 -6.95 -11.14 3.90
N PRO A 196 -8.07 -10.53 4.34
CA PRO A 196 -9.36 -10.64 3.67
C PRO A 196 -9.44 -9.98 2.28
N PHE A 197 -8.56 -9.02 1.97
CA PHE A 197 -8.66 -8.19 0.76
C PHE A 197 -7.59 -8.51 -0.27
N ILE A 198 -6.35 -8.76 0.17
CA ILE A 198 -5.18 -8.98 -0.68
C ILE A 198 -4.39 -10.16 -0.12
N THR A 199 -4.21 -11.19 -0.95
CA THR A 199 -3.35 -12.34 -0.63
C THR A 199 -2.33 -12.54 -1.75
N ARG A 200 -1.12 -12.98 -1.39
CA ARG A 200 -0.12 -13.44 -2.36
C ARG A 200 -0.18 -14.96 -2.41
N ASP A 201 -0.30 -15.54 -3.61
CA ASP A 201 -0.20 -16.99 -3.74
C ASP A 201 1.25 -17.47 -3.83
N ASN A 202 1.43 -18.79 -3.80
CA ASN A 202 2.73 -19.45 -3.89
C ASN A 202 3.43 -19.26 -5.26
N THR A 203 2.74 -18.70 -6.25
CA THR A 203 3.28 -18.37 -7.58
C THR A 203 3.59 -16.89 -7.75
N SER A 204 3.60 -16.12 -6.65
CA SER A 204 3.85 -14.67 -6.65
C SER A 204 2.79 -13.81 -7.32
N ASN A 205 1.59 -14.36 -7.58
CA ASN A 205 0.47 -13.53 -8.00
C ASN A 205 -0.15 -12.81 -6.81
N VAL A 206 -0.65 -11.61 -7.05
CA VAL A 206 -1.46 -10.86 -6.09
C VAL A 206 -2.93 -11.13 -6.40
N LYS A 207 -3.65 -11.68 -5.43
CA LYS A 207 -5.08 -11.95 -5.50
C LYS A 207 -5.83 -10.89 -4.71
N PHE A 208 -6.83 -10.30 -5.35
CA PHE A 208 -7.81 -9.43 -4.72
C PHE A 208 -9.11 -10.21 -4.60
N ASN A 209 -9.72 -10.22 -3.42
CA ASN A 209 -11.04 -10.84 -3.26
C ASN A 209 -12.10 -10.00 -3.98
N ASP A 210 -12.13 -8.69 -3.70
CA ASP A 210 -12.92 -7.70 -4.42
C ASP A 210 -12.01 -6.57 -4.92
N LEU A 211 -12.12 -6.20 -6.21
CA LEU A 211 -11.40 -5.07 -6.79
C LEU A 211 -12.39 -4.05 -7.37
N ARG A 212 -12.53 -2.90 -6.71
CA ARG A 212 -13.28 -1.75 -7.24
C ARG A 212 -12.32 -0.64 -7.65
N VAL A 213 -12.25 -0.35 -8.94
CA VAL A 213 -11.45 0.76 -9.48
C VAL A 213 -12.38 1.88 -9.91
N ASN A 214 -12.24 3.06 -9.29
CA ASN A 214 -12.96 4.27 -9.70
C ASN A 214 -12.07 5.09 -10.65
N GLY A 215 -11.88 4.61 -11.86
CA GLY A 215 -10.98 5.22 -12.84
C GLY A 215 -10.62 4.28 -13.99
N LYS A 216 -9.46 4.53 -14.61
CA LYS A 216 -8.92 3.70 -15.69
C LYS A 216 -8.12 2.53 -15.11
N VAL A 217 -8.32 1.34 -15.66
CA VAL A 217 -7.42 0.19 -15.51
C VAL A 217 -6.67 0.03 -16.83
N GLU A 218 -5.34 0.02 -16.77
CA GLU A 218 -4.47 -0.25 -17.92
C GLU A 218 -3.67 -1.52 -17.64
N VAL A 219 -3.80 -2.51 -18.52
CA VAL A 219 -3.15 -3.81 -18.40
C VAL A 219 -2.22 -4.00 -19.60
N ASN A 220 -0.93 -4.18 -19.32
CA ASN A 220 0.03 -4.59 -20.33
C ASN A 220 0.08 -6.12 -20.38
N GLY A 221 -0.73 -6.73 -21.25
CA GLY A 221 -0.87 -8.17 -21.38
C GLY A 221 -2.34 -8.59 -21.52
N ASN A 222 -2.66 -9.78 -21.05
CA ASN A 222 -3.97 -10.39 -21.21
C ASN A 222 -4.89 -10.11 -20.01
N ILE A 223 -6.16 -9.86 -20.28
CA ILE A 223 -7.23 -9.88 -19.27
C ILE A 223 -8.05 -11.15 -19.50
N VAL A 224 -8.08 -12.04 -18.51
CA VAL A 224 -8.90 -13.26 -18.52
C VAL A 224 -10.00 -13.11 -17.47
N ILE A 225 -11.26 -13.12 -17.91
CA ILE A 225 -12.42 -13.03 -17.02
C ILE A 225 -13.11 -14.41 -17.00
N GLN A 226 -12.98 -15.12 -15.88
CA GLN A 226 -13.70 -16.36 -15.63
C GLN A 226 -15.05 -16.02 -14.98
N ASP A 227 -16.13 -16.64 -15.45
CA ASP A 227 -17.49 -16.44 -14.93
C ASP A 227 -17.98 -14.97 -14.97
N ALA A 228 -17.75 -14.27 -16.08
CA ALA A 228 -18.20 -12.91 -16.28
C ALA A 228 -19.75 -12.79 -16.18
N GLY A 229 -20.26 -12.28 -15.05
CA GLY A 229 -21.70 -12.09 -14.85
C GLY A 229 -22.30 -10.97 -15.70
N SER A 230 -21.63 -9.81 -15.81
CA SER A 230 -22.11 -8.68 -16.61
C SER A 230 -20.99 -7.70 -16.96
N MET A 231 -20.80 -7.43 -18.26
CA MET A 231 -20.01 -6.29 -18.75
C MET A 231 -21.00 -5.23 -19.26
N ARG A 232 -20.94 -4.02 -18.69
CA ARG A 232 -21.90 -2.94 -19.00
C ARG A 232 -21.17 -1.71 -19.48
N TYR A 233 -21.74 -1.05 -20.48
CA TYR A 233 -21.26 0.21 -21.01
C TYR A 233 -22.36 1.27 -20.83
N PRO A 234 -22.05 2.46 -20.29
CA PRO A 234 -23.04 3.54 -20.20
C PRO A 234 -23.48 3.97 -21.60
N SER A 235 -24.79 4.03 -21.83
CA SER A 235 -25.34 4.39 -23.15
C SER A 235 -26.58 5.29 -23.09
N ASP A 236 -26.76 6.00 -21.98
CA ASP A 236 -27.81 7.00 -21.81
C ASP A 236 -27.60 8.18 -22.79
N GLU A 237 -28.67 8.69 -23.39
CA GLU A 237 -28.65 9.81 -24.34
C GLU A 237 -28.01 11.04 -23.72
N ARG A 238 -28.26 11.31 -22.42
CA ARG A 238 -27.68 12.47 -21.72
C ARG A 238 -26.15 12.47 -21.61
N LEU A 239 -25.51 11.34 -21.92
CA LEU A 239 -24.05 11.19 -21.88
C LEU A 239 -23.40 11.35 -23.26
N LYS A 240 -24.17 11.61 -24.32
CA LYS A 240 -23.71 11.59 -25.72
C LYS A 240 -24.31 12.77 -26.50
N THR A 241 -23.63 13.23 -27.54
CA THR A 241 -24.08 14.29 -28.45
C THR A 241 -23.85 13.88 -29.90
N ASP A 242 -24.31 14.70 -30.86
CA ASP A 242 -23.98 14.59 -32.29
C ASP A 242 -24.34 13.24 -32.94
N PHE A 243 -25.53 12.74 -32.60
CA PHE A 243 -26.05 11.47 -33.10
C PHE A 243 -26.18 11.47 -34.63
N THR A 244 -25.29 10.72 -35.29
CA THR A 244 -25.38 10.41 -36.73
C THR A 244 -25.66 8.93 -36.91
N LYS A 245 -26.64 8.59 -37.75
CA LYS A 245 -26.92 7.18 -38.07
C LYS A 245 -25.76 6.58 -38.84
N LEU A 246 -25.34 5.39 -38.43
CA LEU A 246 -24.36 4.61 -39.17
C LEU A 246 -24.97 4.16 -40.50
N ASN A 247 -24.30 4.49 -41.60
CA ASN A 247 -24.71 4.13 -42.96
C ASN A 247 -23.74 3.12 -43.59
N PHE A 248 -23.29 2.12 -42.81
CA PHE A 248 -22.47 1.04 -43.34
C PHE A 248 -23.34 0.06 -44.13
N THR A 249 -22.99 -0.14 -45.39
CA THR A 249 -23.64 -1.09 -46.29
C THR A 249 -23.00 -2.47 -46.19
N TYR A 250 -23.75 -3.51 -46.58
CA TYR A 250 -23.18 -4.85 -46.71
C TYR A 250 -21.96 -4.88 -47.65
N ASP A 251 -22.00 -4.08 -48.73
CA ASP A 251 -20.94 -4.00 -49.72
C ASP A 251 -19.62 -3.41 -49.22
N GLN A 252 -19.66 -2.61 -48.16
CA GLN A 252 -18.44 -2.12 -47.49
C GLN A 252 -17.87 -3.19 -46.57
N ILE A 253 -18.71 -3.82 -45.74
CA ILE A 253 -18.26 -4.83 -44.77
C ILE A 253 -17.75 -6.10 -45.44
N LYS A 254 -18.32 -6.50 -46.59
CA LYS A 254 -17.88 -7.70 -47.33
C LYS A 254 -16.42 -7.63 -47.83
N GLN A 255 -15.78 -6.45 -47.78
CA GLN A 255 -14.39 -6.27 -48.21
C GLN A 255 -13.38 -6.71 -47.14
N VAL A 256 -13.82 -6.83 -45.88
CA VAL A 256 -12.98 -7.25 -44.76
C VAL A 256 -13.22 -8.74 -44.49
N SER A 257 -12.14 -9.50 -44.31
CA SER A 257 -12.22 -10.94 -44.04
C SER A 257 -11.94 -11.28 -42.58
N GLY A 258 -12.67 -12.27 -42.06
CA GLY A 258 -12.29 -12.94 -40.82
C GLY A 258 -11.21 -13.98 -41.09
N TYR A 259 -10.17 -14.01 -40.27
CA TYR A 259 -9.02 -14.89 -40.41
C TYR A 259 -8.90 -15.83 -39.22
N SER A 260 -8.50 -17.08 -39.47
CA SER A 260 -7.81 -17.88 -38.47
C SER A 260 -6.31 -17.62 -38.60
N PHE A 261 -5.62 -17.40 -37.50
CA PHE A 261 -4.19 -17.13 -37.50
C PHE A 261 -3.51 -17.81 -36.31
N LYS A 262 -2.17 -17.85 -36.36
CA LYS A 262 -1.34 -18.30 -35.23
C LYS A 262 -0.49 -17.16 -34.72
N TRP A 263 -0.41 -17.03 -33.40
CA TRP A 263 0.47 -16.06 -32.77
C TRP A 263 1.94 -16.44 -32.98
N LYS A 264 2.80 -15.46 -33.31
CA LYS A 264 4.23 -15.72 -33.58
C LYS A 264 5.04 -16.07 -32.33
N ASP A 265 4.62 -15.57 -31.17
CA ASP A 265 5.32 -15.74 -29.89
C ASP A 265 5.14 -17.15 -29.31
N ASN A 266 3.94 -17.73 -29.43
CA ASN A 266 3.57 -18.99 -28.78
C ASN A 266 2.95 -20.04 -29.72
N GLY A 267 2.63 -19.70 -30.97
CA GLY A 267 2.06 -20.61 -31.96
C GLY A 267 0.59 -20.96 -31.77
N ASN A 268 -0.09 -20.39 -30.77
CA ASN A 268 -1.50 -20.64 -30.49
C ASN A 268 -2.38 -20.13 -31.62
N SER A 269 -3.40 -20.90 -31.98
CA SER A 269 -4.38 -20.51 -33.00
C SER A 269 -5.48 -19.64 -32.40
N ASP A 270 -5.89 -18.62 -33.14
CA ASP A 270 -7.01 -17.74 -32.79
C ASP A 270 -7.74 -17.24 -34.04
N TYR A 271 -8.81 -16.46 -33.86
CA TYR A 271 -9.60 -15.86 -34.93
C TYR A 271 -9.74 -14.35 -34.74
N GLY A 272 -9.74 -13.60 -35.85
CA GLY A 272 -9.90 -12.15 -35.79
C GLY A 272 -9.77 -11.48 -37.14
N PHE A 273 -9.50 -10.18 -37.11
CA PHE A 273 -9.32 -9.34 -38.29
C PHE A 273 -7.88 -8.90 -38.46
N MET A 274 -7.49 -8.62 -39.71
CA MET A 274 -6.26 -7.90 -40.01
C MET A 274 -6.47 -6.41 -39.81
N ALA A 275 -5.62 -5.77 -38.99
CA ALA A 275 -5.79 -4.36 -38.65
C ALA A 275 -5.76 -3.43 -39.88
N ASP A 276 -4.93 -3.74 -40.88
CA ASP A 276 -4.83 -2.93 -42.11
C ASP A 276 -6.12 -2.94 -42.94
N GLU A 277 -6.83 -4.07 -43.00
CA GLU A 277 -8.13 -4.16 -43.68
C GLU A 277 -9.19 -3.34 -42.93
N ILE A 278 -9.22 -3.45 -41.60
CA ILE A 278 -10.14 -2.66 -40.76
C ILE A 278 -9.85 -1.17 -40.90
N ARG A 279 -8.57 -0.77 -40.93
CA ARG A 279 -8.17 0.64 -41.13
C ARG A 279 -8.62 1.17 -42.49
N SER A 280 -8.56 0.34 -43.54
CA SER A 280 -9.02 0.69 -44.88
C SER A 280 -10.53 0.87 -44.96
N LEU A 281 -11.28 0.11 -44.14
CA LEU A 281 -12.74 0.29 -43.98
C LEU A 281 -13.05 1.60 -43.23
N ASP A 282 -12.45 1.78 -42.06
CA ASP A 282 -12.57 3.01 -41.26
C ASP A 282 -11.37 3.12 -40.29
N SER A 283 -10.53 4.12 -40.52
CA SER A 283 -9.33 4.35 -39.72
C SER A 283 -9.60 4.58 -38.23
N SER A 284 -10.79 5.04 -37.84
CA SER A 284 -11.16 5.29 -36.44
C SER A 284 -11.33 4.01 -35.62
N LEU A 285 -11.49 2.87 -36.29
CA LEU A 285 -11.65 1.54 -35.69
C LEU A 285 -10.31 0.89 -35.32
N VAL A 286 -9.19 1.51 -35.67
CA VAL A 286 -7.85 1.01 -35.36
C VAL A 286 -7.09 2.08 -34.58
N SER A 287 -6.58 1.70 -33.40
CA SER A 287 -5.61 2.50 -32.69
C SER A 287 -4.22 2.20 -33.24
N HIS A 288 -3.55 3.24 -33.74
CA HIS A 288 -2.19 3.18 -34.26
C HIS A 288 -1.29 4.07 -33.39
N GLU A 289 -0.11 3.54 -33.03
CA GLU A 289 0.93 4.30 -32.33
C GLU A 289 2.30 3.86 -32.86
N ASP A 290 3.16 4.83 -33.22
CA ASP A 290 4.46 4.56 -33.83
C ASP A 290 5.30 3.61 -32.96
N GLY A 291 5.80 2.53 -33.57
CA GLY A 291 6.60 1.52 -32.88
C GLY A 291 5.79 0.54 -32.01
N LYS A 292 4.46 0.58 -32.05
CA LYS A 292 3.57 -0.39 -31.37
C LYS A 292 2.69 -1.15 -32.36
N SER A 293 2.16 -2.29 -31.91
CA SER A 293 1.19 -3.07 -32.68
C SER A 293 -0.13 -2.31 -32.83
N ASP A 294 -0.74 -2.43 -34.00
CA ASP A 294 -2.08 -1.90 -34.25
C ASP A 294 -3.16 -2.66 -33.47
N LEU A 295 -4.10 -1.92 -32.88
CA LEU A 295 -5.16 -2.48 -32.04
C LEU A 295 -6.53 -2.20 -32.67
N VAL A 296 -7.30 -3.26 -32.94
CA VAL A 296 -8.67 -3.16 -33.48
C VAL A 296 -9.69 -2.96 -32.36
N LYS A 297 -10.59 -2.00 -32.53
CA LYS A 297 -11.68 -1.70 -31.58
C LYS A 297 -12.89 -2.62 -31.81
N TYR A 298 -12.75 -3.90 -31.46
CA TYR A 298 -13.78 -4.91 -31.70
C TYR A 298 -15.18 -4.55 -31.18
N GLN A 299 -15.30 -3.84 -30.05
CA GLN A 299 -16.59 -3.45 -29.49
C GLN A 299 -17.36 -2.46 -30.40
N GLU A 300 -16.65 -1.61 -31.15
CA GLU A 300 -17.24 -0.64 -32.08
C GLU A 300 -17.74 -1.32 -33.38
N LEU A 301 -17.24 -2.53 -33.69
CA LEU A 301 -17.71 -3.31 -34.84
C LEU A 301 -19.14 -3.81 -34.65
N VAL A 302 -19.61 -4.02 -33.42
CA VAL A 302 -20.95 -4.56 -33.14
C VAL A 302 -22.09 -3.70 -33.78
N PRO A 303 -22.19 -2.37 -33.51
CA PRO A 303 -23.21 -1.55 -34.15
C PRO A 303 -23.02 -1.40 -35.67
N ILE A 304 -21.78 -1.49 -36.17
CA ILE A 304 -21.48 -1.47 -37.61
C ILE A 304 -22.05 -2.73 -38.30
N LEU A 305 -21.78 -3.90 -37.73
CA LEU A 305 -22.30 -5.19 -38.21
C LEU A 305 -23.83 -5.23 -38.14
N HIS A 306 -24.42 -4.66 -37.09
CA HIS A 306 -25.88 -4.50 -37.02
C HIS A 306 -26.41 -3.65 -38.18
N GLY A 307 -25.76 -2.51 -38.48
CA GLY A 307 -26.10 -1.67 -39.64
C GLY A 307 -26.03 -2.41 -40.97
N SER A 308 -24.97 -3.20 -41.20
CA SER A 308 -24.83 -3.97 -42.44
C SER A 308 -25.89 -5.06 -42.59
N ILE A 309 -26.29 -5.72 -41.50
CA ILE A 309 -27.38 -6.71 -41.50
C ILE A 309 -28.71 -6.03 -41.86
N VAL A 310 -28.98 -4.84 -41.32
CA VAL A 310 -30.18 -4.05 -41.67
C VAL A 310 -30.16 -3.64 -43.14
N SER A 311 -29.03 -3.18 -43.68
CA SER A 311 -28.87 -2.87 -45.11
C SER A 311 -29.19 -4.07 -45.98
N LEU A 312 -28.56 -5.22 -45.69
CA LEU A 312 -28.77 -6.47 -46.42
C LEU A 312 -30.25 -6.91 -46.38
N GLY A 313 -30.90 -6.79 -45.23
CA GLY A 313 -32.32 -7.09 -45.08
C GLY A 313 -33.23 -6.19 -45.93
N ASN A 314 -32.86 -4.92 -46.12
CA ASN A 314 -33.59 -3.99 -46.97
C ASN A 314 -33.41 -4.30 -48.44
N GLU A 315 -32.19 -4.61 -48.88
CA GLU A 315 -31.89 -5.06 -50.24
C GLU A 315 -32.66 -6.34 -50.59
N ALA A 316 -32.68 -7.32 -49.68
CA ALA A 316 -33.45 -8.54 -49.85
C ALA A 316 -34.97 -8.28 -49.98
N LYS A 317 -35.51 -7.33 -49.22
CA LYS A 317 -36.93 -6.91 -49.34
C LYS A 317 -37.20 -6.25 -50.68
N ASP A 318 -36.30 -5.41 -51.17
CA ASP A 318 -36.45 -4.75 -52.47
C ASP A 318 -36.43 -5.76 -53.62
N ILE A 319 -35.47 -6.68 -53.61
CA ILE A 319 -35.37 -7.77 -54.58
C ILE A 319 -36.67 -8.60 -54.62
N LYS A 320 -37.21 -8.98 -53.45
CA LYS A 320 -38.50 -9.71 -53.38
C LYS A 320 -39.67 -8.91 -53.97
N LYS A 321 -39.74 -7.61 -53.71
CA LYS A 321 -40.77 -6.73 -54.30
C LYS A 321 -40.65 -6.69 -55.82
N ARG A 322 -39.42 -6.61 -56.35
CA ARG A 322 -39.16 -6.61 -57.80
C ARG A 322 -39.56 -7.93 -58.44
N ILE A 323 -39.21 -9.07 -57.83
CA ILE A 323 -39.64 -10.41 -58.28
C ILE A 323 -41.17 -10.51 -58.32
N ASN A 324 -41.87 -10.08 -57.28
CA ASN A 324 -43.33 -10.14 -57.23
C ASN A 324 -43.98 -9.28 -58.32
N LYS A 325 -43.48 -8.06 -58.55
CA LYS A 325 -43.96 -7.19 -59.64
C LYS A 325 -43.72 -7.80 -61.01
N LEU A 326 -42.59 -8.47 -61.22
CA LEU A 326 -42.29 -9.15 -62.48
C LEU A 326 -43.21 -10.36 -62.69
N ASN A 327 -43.43 -11.17 -61.66
CA ASN A 327 -44.35 -12.32 -61.73
C ASN A 327 -45.79 -11.91 -62.02
N GLN A 328 -46.23 -10.73 -61.55
CA GLN A 328 -47.54 -10.17 -61.90
C GLN A 328 -47.64 -9.67 -63.34
N LYS A 329 -46.52 -9.33 -63.99
CA LYS A 329 -46.49 -8.89 -65.40
C LYS A 329 -46.42 -10.03 -66.41
N ILE A 330 -46.01 -11.22 -65.96
CA ILE A 330 -45.83 -12.42 -66.80
C ILE A 330 -47.11 -13.29 -66.79
N LYS A 331 -47.99 -13.10 -65.81
CA LYS A 331 -49.35 -13.66 -65.80
C LYS A 331 -50.31 -12.76 -66.57
#